data_AF-A0A7C3QRR7-F1
#
_entry.id   AF-A0A7C3QRR7-F1
#
_cell.length_a   1.000
_cell.length_b   1.000
_cell.length_c   1.000
_cell.angle_alpha   90.00
_cell.angle_beta   90.00
_cell.angle_gamma   90.00
#
_symmetry.space_group_name_H-M   'P 1'
#
loop_
_entity.id
_entity.type
_entity.pdbx_description
1 polymer ?
#
loop_
_entity_poly.entity_id
_entity_poly.type
_entity_poly.pdbx_seq_one_letter_code
_entity_poly.pdbx_strand_id
1 'polypeptide(L)'
;MEITTKQISKIFAVGKVLNMSKADIYLFIYGITFKDSLSDLTKQEAWKVIQAMNKIVVKSELSSNVIRLASKEQHLKLSELAHKINTHKELVNLDNMSNKMFGKKLALLKTDEAQKLIEALKSIIARKSV
;
A
#
# COMPACT_ATOMS: atom_id res chain seq x y z
N MET A 1 -35.17 -19.78 2.10
CA MET A 1 -35.12 -18.79 1.00
C MET A 1 -33.79 -18.93 0.29
N GLU A 2 -33.86 -19.26 -0.99
CA GLU A 2 -32.70 -19.45 -1.88
C GLU A 2 -32.00 -18.12 -2.18
N ILE A 3 -30.73 -18.22 -2.57
CA ILE A 3 -29.90 -17.10 -3.04
C ILE A 3 -30.58 -16.33 -4.17
N THR A 4 -30.33 -15.02 -4.25
CA THR A 4 -30.82 -14.18 -5.34
C THR A 4 -29.76 -13.97 -6.41
N THR A 5 -30.17 -13.74 -7.66
CA THR A 5 -29.27 -13.42 -8.79
C THR A 5 -28.39 -12.20 -8.48
N LYS A 6 -28.93 -11.20 -7.78
CA LYS A 6 -28.17 -10.02 -7.33
C LYS A 6 -27.02 -10.38 -6.39
N GLN A 7 -27.21 -11.35 -5.49
CA GLN A 7 -26.17 -11.81 -4.58
C GLN A 7 -25.09 -12.59 -5.31
N ILE A 8 -25.48 -13.46 -6.25
CA ILE A 8 -24.53 -14.18 -7.12
C ILE A 8 -23.65 -13.19 -7.89
N SER A 9 -24.26 -12.21 -8.57
CA SER A 9 -23.51 -11.19 -9.30
C SER A 9 -22.56 -10.40 -8.39
N LYS A 10 -22.97 -10.12 -7.14
CA LYS A 10 -22.13 -9.40 -6.18
C LYS A 10 -20.93 -10.23 -5.72
N ILE A 11 -21.10 -11.53 -5.48
CA ILE A 11 -19.99 -12.44 -5.15
C ILE A 11 -18.95 -12.43 -6.27
N PHE A 12 -19.37 -12.59 -7.53
CA PHE A 12 -18.45 -12.57 -8.67
C PHE A 12 -17.80 -11.20 -8.88
N ALA A 13 -18.54 -10.11 -8.69
CA ALA A 13 -18.00 -8.76 -8.80
C ALA A 13 -16.89 -8.50 -7.76
N VAL A 14 -17.11 -8.88 -6.49
CA VAL A 14 -16.09 -8.73 -5.44
C VAL A 14 -14.92 -9.69 -5.66
N GLY A 15 -15.17 -10.91 -6.13
CA GLY A 15 -14.12 -11.85 -6.52
C GLY A 15 -13.19 -11.29 -7.60
N LYS A 16 -13.75 -10.58 -8.59
CA LYS A 16 -12.96 -9.88 -9.63
C LYS A 16 -12.09 -8.77 -9.04
N VAL A 17 -12.59 -8.00 -8.08
CA VAL A 17 -11.79 -6.98 -7.36
C VAL A 17 -10.61 -7.60 -6.61
N LEU A 18 -10.82 -8.79 -6.05
CA LEU A 18 -9.79 -9.56 -5.35
C LEU A 18 -8.86 -10.36 -6.29
N ASN A 19 -8.99 -10.23 -7.61
CA ASN A 19 -8.28 -11.03 -8.61
C ASN A 19 -8.43 -12.55 -8.41
N MET A 20 -9.57 -12.99 -7.86
CA MET A 20 -9.86 -14.40 -7.67
C MET A 20 -10.33 -15.03 -8.99
N SER A 21 -9.81 -16.22 -9.32
CA SER A 21 -10.36 -17.02 -10.39
C SER A 21 -11.74 -17.57 -10.00
N LYS A 22 -12.49 -18.08 -10.99
CA LYS A 22 -13.78 -18.72 -10.71
C LYS A 22 -13.62 -19.88 -9.70
N ALA A 23 -12.57 -20.68 -9.82
CA ALA A 23 -12.29 -21.79 -8.91
C ALA A 23 -12.02 -21.30 -7.48
N ASP A 24 -11.25 -20.22 -7.32
CA ASP A 24 -10.96 -19.61 -6.02
C ASP A 24 -12.22 -19.10 -5.32
N ILE A 25 -13.17 -18.54 -6.10
CA ILE A 25 -14.45 -18.09 -5.56
C ILE A 25 -15.25 -19.27 -5.01
N TYR A 26 -15.31 -20.41 -5.71
CA TYR A 26 -16.00 -21.60 -5.21
C TYR A 26 -15.31 -22.20 -3.98
N LEU A 27 -13.97 -22.28 -3.98
CA LEU A 27 -13.21 -22.70 -2.80
C LEU A 27 -13.47 -21.78 -1.60
N PHE A 28 -13.55 -20.48 -1.82
CA PHE A 28 -13.85 -19.50 -0.77
C PHE A 28 -15.27 -19.67 -0.21
N ILE A 29 -16.25 -19.88 -1.09
CA ILE A 29 -17.64 -20.17 -0.70
C ILE A 29 -17.69 -21.45 0.15
N TYR A 30 -17.05 -22.52 -0.32
CA TYR A 30 -16.97 -23.79 0.39
C TYR A 30 -16.33 -23.61 1.77
N GLY A 31 -15.24 -22.86 1.88
CA GLY A 31 -14.58 -22.61 3.16
C GLY A 31 -15.43 -21.88 4.20
N ILE A 32 -16.46 -21.13 3.77
CA ILE A 32 -17.36 -20.40 4.68
C ILE A 32 -18.65 -21.17 4.96
N THR A 33 -19.14 -21.94 3.99
CA THR A 33 -20.51 -22.47 3.98
C THR A 33 -20.57 -23.98 3.91
N PHE A 34 -19.46 -24.64 3.60
CA PHE A 34 -19.35 -26.08 3.32
C PHE A 34 -20.29 -26.56 2.20
N LYS A 35 -20.60 -25.68 1.24
CA LYS A 35 -21.42 -26.00 0.08
C LYS A 35 -20.63 -25.89 -1.21
N ASP A 36 -20.82 -26.87 -2.07
CA ASP A 36 -20.12 -26.98 -3.36
C ASP A 36 -20.78 -26.14 -4.46
N SER A 37 -22.06 -25.79 -4.30
CA SER A 37 -22.81 -25.01 -5.27
C SER A 37 -23.32 -23.68 -4.71
N LEU A 38 -23.25 -22.65 -5.55
CA LEU A 38 -23.89 -21.35 -5.32
C LEU A 38 -25.41 -21.46 -5.20
N SER A 39 -26.05 -22.40 -5.92
CA SER A 39 -27.50 -22.64 -5.86
C SER A 39 -27.96 -23.06 -4.48
N ASP A 40 -27.08 -23.73 -3.73
CA ASP A 40 -27.43 -24.36 -2.46
C ASP A 40 -27.31 -23.36 -1.31
N LEU A 41 -26.79 -22.17 -1.58
CA LEU A 41 -26.69 -21.09 -0.62
C LEU A 41 -28.06 -20.51 -0.29
N THR A 42 -28.30 -20.34 0.99
CA THR A 42 -29.35 -19.47 1.50
C THR A 42 -28.96 -18.00 1.33
N LYS A 43 -29.95 -17.11 1.34
CA LYS A 43 -29.68 -15.65 1.33
C LYS A 43 -28.73 -15.20 2.45
N GLN A 44 -28.81 -15.84 3.62
CA GLN A 44 -27.97 -15.50 4.77
C GLN A 44 -26.52 -15.94 4.56
N GLU A 45 -26.31 -17.16 4.06
CA GLU A 45 -24.97 -17.66 3.73
C GLU A 45 -24.32 -16.83 2.63
N ALA A 46 -25.07 -16.47 1.58
CA ALA A 46 -24.59 -15.58 0.53
C ALA A 46 -24.13 -14.21 1.08
N TRP A 47 -24.89 -13.66 2.04
CA TRP A 47 -24.51 -12.41 2.72
C TRP A 47 -23.23 -12.56 3.55
N LYS A 48 -23.07 -13.67 4.26
CA LYS A 48 -21.83 -13.96 5.02
C LYS A 48 -20.62 -14.03 4.09
N VAL A 49 -20.74 -14.70 2.94
CA VAL A 49 -19.68 -14.76 1.92
C VAL A 49 -19.32 -13.35 1.43
N ILE A 50 -20.32 -12.56 1.01
CA ILE A 50 -20.10 -11.18 0.52
C ILE A 50 -19.41 -10.32 1.59
N GLN A 51 -19.85 -10.40 2.85
CA GLN A 51 -19.22 -9.67 3.96
C GLN A 51 -17.77 -10.10 4.19
N ALA A 52 -17.49 -11.40 4.15
CA ALA A 52 -16.14 -11.92 4.29
C ALA A 52 -15.22 -11.43 3.16
N MET A 53 -15.67 -11.47 1.91
CA MET A 53 -14.91 -10.95 0.77
C MET A 53 -14.66 -9.44 0.89
N ASN A 54 -15.70 -8.65 1.25
CA ASN A 54 -15.53 -7.20 1.44
C ASN A 54 -14.54 -6.87 2.57
N LYS A 55 -14.49 -7.67 3.64
CA LYS A 55 -13.50 -7.49 4.71
C LYS A 55 -12.07 -7.67 4.21
N ILE A 56 -11.85 -8.57 3.25
CA ILE A 56 -10.55 -8.75 2.59
C ILE A 56 -10.23 -7.54 1.71
N VAL A 57 -11.20 -7.06 0.91
CA VAL A 57 -11.02 -5.84 0.09
C VAL A 57 -10.64 -4.66 0.96
N VAL A 58 -11.38 -4.38 2.04
CA VAL A 58 -11.10 -3.27 2.95
C VAL A 58 -9.72 -3.41 3.60
N LYS A 59 -9.32 -4.61 4.01
CA LYS A 59 -7.95 -4.84 4.53
C LYS A 59 -6.89 -4.61 3.47
N SER A 60 -7.13 -5.03 2.23
CA SER A 60 -6.24 -4.79 1.09
C SER A 60 -6.11 -3.29 0.84
N GLU A 61 -7.23 -2.57 0.74
CA GLU A 61 -7.27 -1.12 0.48
C GLU A 61 -6.62 -0.31 1.62
N LEU A 62 -6.87 -0.68 2.88
CA LEU A 62 -6.22 -0.06 4.03
C LEU A 62 -4.71 -0.29 4.02
N SER A 63 -4.25 -1.47 3.60
CA SER A 63 -2.81 -1.77 3.49
C SER A 63 -2.12 -0.94 2.39
N SER A 64 -2.83 -0.61 1.31
CA SER A 64 -2.35 0.26 0.23
C SER A 64 -2.42 1.76 0.55
N ASN A 65 -3.31 2.17 1.46
CA ASN A 65 -3.48 3.56 1.86
C ASN A 65 -2.71 3.96 3.14
N VAL A 66 -1.87 3.06 3.70
CA VAL A 66 -0.95 3.46 4.76
C VAL A 66 0.10 4.40 4.16
N ILE A 67 0.01 5.68 4.47
CA ILE A 67 1.09 6.64 4.21
C ILE A 67 2.30 6.18 5.02
N ARG A 68 3.21 5.46 4.37
CA ARG A 68 4.47 5.04 4.99
C ARG A 68 5.41 6.23 5.02
N LEU A 69 5.59 6.78 6.21
CA LEU A 69 6.62 7.79 6.45
C LEU A 69 8.01 7.18 6.22
N ALA A 70 9.00 8.04 6.02
CA ALA A 70 10.38 7.65 5.88
C ALA A 70 10.83 6.79 7.05
N SER A 71 11.56 5.70 6.76
CA SER A 71 12.06 4.81 7.81
C SER A 71 13.15 5.50 8.64
N LYS A 72 13.39 5.00 9.85
CA LYS A 72 14.50 5.47 10.70
C LYS A 72 15.85 5.36 9.98
N GLU A 73 16.04 4.30 9.20
CA GLU A 73 17.24 4.10 8.38
C GLU A 73 17.38 5.16 7.29
N GLN A 74 16.29 5.52 6.61
CA GLN A 74 16.30 6.59 5.61
C GLN A 74 16.61 7.95 6.23
N HIS A 75 16.04 8.25 7.40
CA HIS A 75 16.38 9.46 8.15
C HIS A 75 17.87 9.50 8.54
N LEU A 76 18.41 8.37 8.99
CA LEU A 76 19.82 8.26 9.35
C LEU A 76 20.72 8.46 8.12
N LYS A 77 20.36 7.87 6.98
CA LYS A 77 21.07 8.03 5.70
C LYS A 77 21.05 9.48 5.20
N LEU A 78 19.90 10.15 5.30
CA LEU A 78 19.77 11.57 4.94
C LEU A 78 20.71 12.44 5.79
N SER A 79 20.76 12.18 7.10
CA SER A 79 21.66 12.88 8.03
C SER A 79 23.14 12.67 7.68
N GLU A 80 23.56 11.42 7.42
CA GLU A 80 24.92 11.09 7.00
C GLU A 80 25.33 11.81 5.72
N LEU A 81 24.45 11.82 4.71
CA LEU A 81 24.74 12.45 3.42
C LEU A 81 24.83 13.97 3.55
N ALA A 82 23.94 14.60 4.33
CA ALA A 82 24.01 16.02 4.62
C ALA A 82 25.30 16.38 5.37
N HIS A 83 25.68 15.58 6.37
CA HIS A 83 26.93 15.77 7.09
C HIS A 83 28.13 15.73 6.13
N LYS A 84 28.19 14.70 5.27
CA LYS A 84 29.27 14.55 4.28
C LYS A 84 29.36 15.73 3.33
N ILE A 85 28.24 16.29 2.87
CA ILE A 85 28.24 17.50 2.01
C ILE A 85 28.73 18.72 2.79
N ASN A 86 28.28 18.88 4.04
CA ASN A 86 28.61 20.03 4.89
C ASN A 86 30.10 20.06 5.27
N THR A 87 30.76 18.90 5.39
CA THR A 87 32.22 18.82 5.58
C THR A 87 32.99 19.44 4.40
N HIS A 88 32.40 19.52 3.21
CA HIS A 88 33.01 20.10 2.00
C HIS A 88 32.60 21.57 1.75
N LYS A 89 32.35 22.35 2.82
CA LYS A 89 32.08 23.82 2.83
C LYS A 89 30.71 24.30 2.34
N GLU A 90 29.80 23.43 1.90
CA GLU A 90 28.45 23.85 1.49
C GLU A 90 27.41 23.42 2.52
N LEU A 91 26.75 24.38 3.17
CA LEU A 91 25.74 24.10 4.21
C LEU A 91 24.41 23.65 3.58
N VAL A 92 24.22 22.35 3.50
CA VAL A 92 22.96 21.70 3.19
C VAL A 92 22.10 21.60 4.45
N ASN A 93 20.90 22.17 4.37
CA ASN A 93 19.83 21.99 5.33
C ASN A 93 18.77 21.03 4.72
N LEU A 94 18.61 19.86 5.34
CA LEU A 94 17.72 18.80 4.87
C LEU A 94 16.25 19.22 4.87
N ASP A 95 15.80 19.99 5.87
CA ASP A 95 14.42 20.48 5.91
C ASP A 95 14.16 21.47 4.76
N ASN A 96 15.12 22.35 4.47
CA ASN A 96 15.00 23.25 3.32
C ASN A 96 14.98 22.51 1.99
N MET A 97 15.79 21.46 1.82
CA MET A 97 15.76 20.63 0.60
C MET A 97 14.46 19.84 0.48
N SER A 98 14.01 19.23 1.57
CA SER A 98 12.72 18.55 1.64
C SER A 98 11.56 19.48 1.25
N ASN A 99 11.57 20.70 1.80
CA ASN A 99 10.55 21.69 1.50
C ASN A 99 10.60 22.17 0.04
N LYS A 100 11.80 22.36 -0.53
CA LYS A 100 11.96 22.73 -1.95
C LYS A 100 11.50 21.64 -2.91
N MET A 101 11.76 20.37 -2.60
CA MET A 101 11.42 19.25 -3.49
C MET A 101 9.98 18.76 -3.35
N PHE A 102 9.43 18.81 -2.14
CA PHE A 102 8.15 18.15 -1.83
C PHE A 102 7.17 19.01 -1.03
N GLY A 103 7.51 20.27 -0.74
CA GLY A 103 6.62 21.21 -0.02
C GLY A 103 6.35 20.84 1.43
N LYS A 104 7.22 20.05 2.06
CA LYS A 104 7.02 19.55 3.44
C LYS A 104 8.31 19.39 4.22
N LYS A 105 8.16 19.37 5.55
CA LYS A 105 9.24 19.08 6.50
C LYS A 105 9.77 17.65 6.32
N LEU A 106 11.04 17.45 6.62
CA LEU A 106 11.75 16.18 6.49
C LEU A 106 11.04 15.04 7.22
N ALA A 107 10.52 15.32 8.43
CA ALA A 107 9.81 14.37 9.27
C ALA A 107 8.48 13.86 8.67
N LEU A 108 7.95 14.55 7.65
CA LEU A 108 6.70 14.21 6.98
C LEU A 108 6.91 13.55 5.62
N LEU A 109 8.17 13.29 5.23
CA LEU A 109 8.47 12.59 3.99
C LEU A 109 7.93 11.18 4.03
N LYS A 110 7.37 10.75 2.91
CA LYS A 110 7.05 9.35 2.66
C LYS A 110 8.32 8.59 2.30
N THR A 111 8.26 7.26 2.40
CA THR A 111 9.40 6.37 2.08
C THR A 111 9.97 6.62 0.68
N ASP A 112 9.12 6.83 -0.32
CA ASP A 112 9.52 7.07 -1.72
C ASP A 112 10.15 8.46 -1.92
N GLU A 113 9.62 9.47 -1.24
CA GLU A 113 10.13 10.84 -1.30
C GLU A 113 11.46 10.98 -0.57
N ALA A 114 11.61 10.32 0.58
CA ALA A 114 12.89 10.20 1.27
C ALA A 114 13.94 9.49 0.41
N GLN A 115 13.55 8.45 -0.32
CA GLN A 115 14.45 7.79 -1.27
C GLN A 115 14.89 8.73 -2.39
N LYS A 116 13.97 9.49 -2.99
CA LYS A 116 14.30 10.50 -4.00
C LYS A 116 15.25 11.59 -3.47
N LEU A 117 15.05 12.02 -2.22
CA LEU A 117 15.94 12.99 -1.57
C LEU A 117 17.34 12.41 -1.34
N ILE A 118 17.44 11.14 -0.92
CA ILE A 118 18.72 10.42 -0.78
C ILE A 118 19.48 10.41 -2.11
N GLU A 119 18.82 10.07 -3.22
CA GLU A 119 19.46 10.03 -4.54
C GLU A 119 19.90 11.42 -5.01
N ALA A 120 19.11 12.47 -4.73
CA ALA A 120 19.50 13.85 -5.01
C ALA A 120 20.78 14.25 -4.25
N LEU A 121 20.89 13.90 -2.96
CA LEU A 121 22.10 14.16 -2.16
C LEU A 121 23.31 13.36 -2.66
N LYS A 122 23.13 12.09 -3.03
CA LYS A 122 24.20 11.28 -3.64
C LYS A 122 24.72 11.91 -4.94
N SER A 123 23.81 12.42 -5.79
CA SER A 123 24.17 13.09 -7.04
C SER A 123 24.99 14.37 -6.81
N ILE A 124 24.68 15.14 -5.74
CA ILE A 124 25.48 16.32 -5.36
C ILE A 124 26.89 15.90 -4.95
N ILE A 125 27.02 14.86 -4.12
CA ILE A 125 28.32 14.35 -3.68
C ILE A 125 29.15 13.84 -4.87
N ALA A 126 28.52 13.08 -5.78
CA ALA A 126 29.18 12.56 -6.97
C ALA A 126 29.72 13.68 -7.87
N ARG A 127 28.94 14.76 -8.08
CA ARG A 127 29.37 15.93 -8.86
C ARG A 127 30.53 16.70 -8.25
N LYS A 128 30.70 16.65 -6.92
CA LYS A 128 31.82 17.28 -6.21
C LYS A 128 33.08 16.42 -6.13
N SER A 129 32.97 15.13 -6.45
CA SER A 129 34.07 14.18 -6.40
C SER A 129 34.79 14.01 -7.75
N VAL A 130 34.37 14.79 -8.77
CA VAL A 130 34.98 14.93 -10.10
C VAL A 130 35.64 16.30 -10.14
#